data_AF-A0A8S1MMB0-F1
#
_entry.id   AF-A0A8S1MMB0-F1
#
_cell.length_a   1.000
_cell.length_b   1.000
_cell.length_c   1.000
_cell.angle_alpha   90.00
_cell.angle_beta   90.00
_cell.angle_gamma   90.00
#
_symmetry.space_group_name_H-M   'P 1'
#
loop_
_entity.id
_entity.type
_entity.pdbx_description
1 polymer ?
#
loop_
_entity_poly.entity_id
_entity_poly.type
_entity_poly.pdbx_seq_one_letter_code
_entity_poly.pdbx_strand_id
1 'polypeptide(L)'
;MKKKEIINKFSLELSDIFWKQVENQSLNEIIKLIFESPFTKIAKPFDLQKKKQIKKPTLFEISTVQNISQPKINRYQNTNDATLKFIFYSKIEAISLQKHPELDQDLLKLVGKKILIPPGTEIFRSIIMLKQFSLINDYNQLL
;
A
#
# COMPACT_ATOMS: atom_id res chain seq x y z
N MET A 1 10.84 11.46 19.78
CA MET A 1 9.74 12.17 19.08
C MET A 1 9.96 12.29 17.56
N LYS A 2 11.11 12.76 17.05
CA LYS A 2 11.37 12.89 15.59
C LYS A 2 11.11 11.64 14.72
N LYS A 3 11.43 10.42 15.21
CA LYS A 3 11.25 9.16 14.45
C LYS A 3 9.77 8.87 14.11
N LYS A 4 8.87 9.02 15.09
CA LYS A 4 7.43 8.81 14.90
C LYS A 4 6.84 9.79 13.89
N GLU A 5 7.25 11.05 13.96
CA GLU A 5 6.79 12.09 13.04
C GLU A 5 7.17 11.79 11.59
N ILE A 6 8.38 11.28 11.35
CA ILE A 6 8.84 10.91 10.00
C ILE A 6 8.01 9.76 9.44
N ILE A 7 7.79 8.70 10.23
CA ILE A 7 6.98 7.55 9.80
C ILE A 7 5.51 7.96 9.57
N ASN A 8 4.97 8.84 10.42
CA ASN A 8 3.62 9.38 10.27
C ASN A 8 3.44 10.25 9.02
N LYS A 9 4.51 10.67 8.33
CA LYS A 9 4.40 11.34 7.02
C LYS A 9 3.72 10.45 5.98
N PHE A 10 3.87 9.13 6.11
CA PHE A 10 3.28 8.13 5.22
C PHE A 10 1.92 7.62 5.69
N SER A 11 1.27 8.34 6.62
CA SER A 11 -0.05 7.99 7.19
C SER A 11 -0.15 6.54 7.68
N LEU A 12 0.99 5.95 8.05
CA LEU A 12 1.10 4.60 8.58
C LEU A 12 1.10 4.67 10.10
N GLU A 13 0.06 4.14 10.72
CA GLU A 13 0.02 4.03 12.18
C GLU A 13 0.51 2.63 12.60
N LEU A 14 1.65 2.58 13.28
CA LEU A 14 2.22 1.32 13.76
C LEU A 14 1.55 0.89 15.08
N SER A 15 1.50 -0.42 15.32
CA SER A 15 0.98 -1.00 16.55
C SER A 15 1.87 -0.63 17.74
N ASP A 16 1.26 -0.54 18.93
CA ASP A 16 2.00 -0.18 20.13
C ASP A 16 3.06 -1.23 20.49
N ILE A 17 2.79 -2.50 20.17
CA ILE A 17 3.74 -3.62 20.32
C ILE A 17 4.96 -3.40 19.43
N PHE A 18 4.75 -3.07 18.15
CA PHE A 18 5.86 -2.84 17.22
C PHE A 18 6.68 -1.62 17.63
N TRP A 19 6.03 -0.53 18.07
CA TRP A 19 6.75 0.64 18.59
C TRP A 19 7.67 0.31 19.77
N LYS A 20 7.23 -0.56 20.69
CA LYS A 20 8.07 -1.01 21.81
C LYS A 20 9.26 -1.84 21.34
N GLN A 21 9.05 -2.71 20.34
CA GLN A 21 10.12 -3.55 19.78
C GLN A 21 11.24 -2.70 19.14
N VAL A 22 10.89 -1.60 18.49
CA VAL A 22 11.84 -0.79 17.70
C VAL A 22 12.30 0.50 18.38
N GLU A 23 11.97 0.70 19.65
CA GLU A 23 12.22 1.95 20.39
C GLU A 23 13.70 2.39 20.35
N ASN A 24 14.60 1.42 20.51
CA ASN A 24 16.05 1.64 20.54
C ASN A 24 16.73 1.58 19.16
N GLN A 25 16.00 1.25 18.09
CA GLN A 25 16.54 1.11 16.73
C GLN A 25 16.71 2.48 16.06
N SER A 26 17.66 2.61 15.12
CA SER A 26 17.79 3.81 14.28
C SER A 26 16.58 3.99 13.35
N LEU A 27 16.39 5.21 12.82
CA LEU A 27 15.29 5.45 11.88
C LEU A 27 15.38 4.55 10.64
N ASN A 28 16.59 4.35 10.10
CA ASN A 28 16.82 3.53 8.93
C ASN A 28 16.47 2.06 9.20
N GLU A 29 16.85 1.55 10.36
CA GLU A 29 16.48 0.19 10.79
C GLU A 29 14.96 0.06 10.96
N ILE A 30 14.29 1.06 11.53
CA ILE A 30 12.83 1.04 11.65
C ILE A 30 12.17 1.01 10.26
N ILE A 31 12.61 1.84 9.32
CA ILE A 31 12.04 1.89 7.96
C ILE A 31 12.30 0.58 7.21
N LYS A 32 13.50 0.01 7.37
CA LYS A 32 13.81 -1.33 6.84
C LYS A 32 12.88 -2.39 7.43
N LEU A 33 12.67 -2.39 8.75
CA LEU A 33 11.75 -3.33 9.41
C LEU A 33 10.30 -3.13 8.95
N ILE A 34 9.86 -1.88 8.75
CA ILE A 34 8.54 -1.59 8.17
C ILE A 34 8.42 -2.20 6.78
N PHE A 35 9.46 -2.05 5.94
CA PHE A 35 9.49 -2.55 4.58
C PHE A 35 9.51 -4.09 4.49
N GLU A 36 10.23 -4.76 5.39
CA GLU A 36 10.41 -6.21 5.38
C GLU A 36 9.27 -6.95 6.10
N SER A 37 8.60 -6.29 7.05
CA SER A 37 7.54 -6.92 7.84
C SER A 37 6.17 -6.84 7.17
N PRO A 38 5.31 -7.87 7.36
CA PRO A 38 3.92 -7.81 6.93
C PRO A 38 3.12 -6.82 7.78
N PHE A 39 2.31 -5.99 7.14
CA PHE A 39 1.52 -4.95 7.83
C PHE A 39 0.52 -5.51 8.83
N THR A 40 0.05 -6.75 8.62
CA THR A 40 -0.78 -7.49 9.59
C THR A 40 -0.17 -7.60 10.99
N LYS A 41 1.17 -7.55 11.10
CA LYS A 41 1.88 -7.65 12.38
C LYS A 41 2.25 -6.29 12.95
N ILE A 42 2.48 -5.30 12.09
CA ILE A 42 3.14 -4.05 12.49
C ILE A 42 2.23 -2.82 12.44
N ALA A 43 1.14 -2.85 11.66
CA ALA A 43 0.31 -1.69 11.38
C ALA A 43 -1.10 -1.84 11.95
N LYS A 44 -1.66 -0.72 12.41
CA LYS A 44 -3.08 -0.62 12.73
C LYS A 44 -3.90 -0.48 11.44
N PRO A 45 -5.16 -0.94 11.43
CA PRO A 45 -6.07 -0.75 10.29
C PRO A 45 -6.20 0.72 9.89
N PHE A 46 -6.13 1.01 8.59
CA PHE A 46 -6.40 2.34 8.08
C PHE A 46 -7.91 2.52 7.85
N ASP A 47 -8.52 3.48 8.53
CA ASP A 47 -9.95 3.75 8.38
C ASP A 47 -10.23 4.63 7.16
N LEU A 48 -11.04 4.13 6.23
CA LEU A 48 -11.56 4.88 5.08
C LEU A 48 -12.96 5.45 5.32
N GLN A 49 -13.63 5.09 6.42
CA GLN A 49 -14.99 5.54 6.67
C GLN A 49 -15.03 7.07 6.72
N LYS A 50 -15.92 7.65 5.90
CA LYS A 50 -16.13 9.10 5.75
C LYS A 50 -15.00 9.87 5.07
N LYS A 51 -13.95 9.22 4.55
CA LYS A 51 -12.92 9.88 3.73
C LYS A 51 -13.36 9.99 2.27
N LYS A 52 -13.24 11.19 1.71
CA LYS A 52 -13.47 11.46 0.27
C LYS A 52 -12.18 11.42 -0.56
N GLN A 53 -11.02 11.59 0.09
CA GLN A 53 -9.71 11.57 -0.55
C GLN A 53 -8.61 11.23 0.45
N ILE A 54 -7.49 10.74 -0.07
CA ILE A 54 -6.22 10.59 0.64
C ILE A 54 -5.59 11.99 0.81
N LYS A 55 -5.35 12.43 2.04
CA LYS A 55 -4.87 13.80 2.32
C LYS A 55 -3.35 13.93 2.41
N LYS A 56 -2.65 12.82 2.62
CA LYS A 56 -1.20 12.73 2.81
C LYS A 56 -0.70 11.50 2.05
N PRO A 57 0.58 11.45 1.64
CA PRO A 57 1.16 10.20 1.17
C PRO A 57 0.80 9.06 2.13
N THR A 58 0.29 7.96 1.59
CA THR A 58 -0.17 6.83 2.41
C THR A 58 0.43 5.53 1.90
N LEU A 59 1.18 4.86 2.77
CA LEU A 59 1.81 3.58 2.46
C LEU A 59 0.83 2.43 2.73
N PHE A 60 0.65 1.54 1.75
CA PHE A 60 -0.19 0.35 1.85
C PHE A 60 0.61 -0.90 1.49
N GLU A 61 0.19 -2.04 2.03
CA GLU A 61 0.70 -3.36 1.64
C GLU A 61 -0.35 -4.09 0.81
N ILE A 62 0.05 -4.61 -0.36
CA ILE A 62 -0.81 -5.39 -1.26
C ILE A 62 -1.07 -6.76 -0.62
N SER A 63 -2.33 -7.02 -0.28
CA SER A 63 -2.77 -8.35 0.13
C SER A 63 -3.09 -9.23 -1.09
N THR A 64 -3.79 -8.68 -2.08
CA THR A 64 -4.06 -9.35 -3.35
C THR A 64 -4.23 -8.33 -4.46
N VAL A 65 -3.97 -8.74 -5.70
CA VAL A 65 -4.28 -7.97 -6.90
C VAL A 65 -4.88 -8.90 -7.95
N GLN A 66 -5.89 -8.40 -8.67
CA GLN A 66 -6.62 -9.15 -9.69
C GLN A 66 -6.94 -8.24 -10.86
N ASN A 67 -6.79 -8.74 -12.07
CA ASN A 67 -7.32 -8.16 -13.29
C ASN A 67 -8.83 -8.41 -13.37
N ILE A 68 -9.62 -7.37 -13.11
CA ILE A 68 -11.10 -7.46 -13.11
C ILE A 68 -11.72 -7.20 -14.49
N SER A 69 -10.93 -6.83 -15.51
CA SER A 69 -11.41 -6.79 -16.89
C SER A 69 -11.46 -8.18 -17.54
N GLN A 70 -10.87 -9.19 -16.91
CA GLN A 70 -10.82 -10.57 -17.40
C GLN A 70 -11.77 -11.53 -16.63
N PRO A 71 -12.22 -12.63 -17.27
CA PRO A 71 -13.00 -13.67 -16.59
C PRO A 71 -12.20 -14.33 -15.47
N LYS A 72 -12.90 -14.91 -14.47
CA LYS A 72 -12.32 -15.45 -13.23
C LYS A 72 -11.06 -16.32 -13.44
N ILE A 73 -11.05 -17.14 -14.48
CA ILE A 73 -9.97 -18.09 -14.80
C ILE A 73 -8.65 -17.35 -15.11
N ASN A 74 -8.72 -16.13 -15.67
CA ASN A 74 -7.55 -15.39 -16.16
C ASN A 74 -7.21 -14.15 -15.32
N ARG A 75 -7.85 -13.95 -14.15
CA ARG A 75 -7.71 -12.71 -13.36
C ARG A 75 -6.31 -12.47 -12.78
N TYR A 76 -5.46 -13.48 -12.73
CA TYR A 76 -4.11 -13.35 -12.20
C TYR A 76 -3.06 -13.13 -13.30
N GLN A 77 -3.48 -13.18 -14.57
CA GLN A 77 -2.65 -12.81 -15.70
C GLN A 77 -2.82 -11.31 -15.95
N ASN A 78 -1.71 -10.58 -16.04
CA ASN A 78 -1.76 -9.20 -16.51
C ASN A 78 -1.83 -9.19 -18.05
N THR A 79 -2.74 -8.37 -18.57
CA THR A 79 -2.92 -8.11 -20.00
C THR A 79 -2.71 -6.62 -20.21
N ASN A 80 -2.11 -6.20 -21.33
CA ASN A 80 -1.75 -4.80 -21.63
C ASN A 80 -2.89 -3.75 -21.52
N ASP A 81 -4.15 -4.19 -21.34
CA ASP A 81 -5.34 -3.37 -21.04
C ASP A 81 -6.13 -3.95 -19.85
N ALA A 82 -5.52 -3.93 -18.66
CA ALA A 82 -6.12 -4.45 -17.43
C ALA A 82 -6.67 -3.33 -16.53
N THR A 83 -7.91 -3.49 -16.07
CA THR A 83 -8.39 -2.81 -14.86
C THR A 83 -8.04 -3.68 -13.68
N LEU A 84 -7.15 -3.22 -12.80
CA LEU A 84 -6.70 -3.98 -11.65
C LEU A 84 -7.51 -3.59 -10.41
N LYS A 85 -8.00 -4.60 -9.70
CA LYS A 85 -8.50 -4.46 -8.33
C LYS A 85 -7.40 -4.88 -7.37
N PHE A 86 -7.04 -3.98 -6.47
CA PHE A 86 -6.16 -4.25 -5.34
C PHE A 86 -7.00 -4.42 -4.08
N ILE A 87 -6.54 -5.32 -3.22
CA ILE A 87 -6.92 -5.37 -1.82
C ILE A 87 -5.66 -5.10 -1.01
N PHE A 88 -5.67 -4.03 -0.22
CA PHE A 88 -4.61 -3.72 0.73
C PHE A 88 -4.94 -4.20 2.13
N TYR A 89 -3.95 -4.35 2.99
CA TYR A 89 -4.21 -4.54 4.41
C TYR A 89 -4.91 -3.29 5.01
N SER A 90 -5.98 -3.41 5.81
CA SER A 90 -6.66 -4.63 6.29
C SER A 90 -7.99 -4.88 5.59
N LYS A 91 -7.97 -5.20 4.29
CA LYS A 91 -9.15 -5.35 3.38
C LYS A 91 -9.67 -4.03 2.80
N ILE A 92 -8.75 -3.11 2.49
CA ILE A 92 -9.08 -1.88 1.77
C ILE A 92 -9.08 -2.17 0.28
N GLU A 93 -10.16 -1.80 -0.40
CA GLU A 93 -10.26 -1.98 -1.85
C GLU A 93 -9.75 -0.76 -2.61
N ALA A 94 -9.09 -1.02 -3.74
CA ALA A 94 -8.70 0.00 -4.68
C ALA A 94 -8.82 -0.49 -6.13
N ILE A 95 -9.08 0.42 -7.05
CA ILE A 95 -9.21 0.12 -8.49
C ILE A 95 -8.25 1.01 -9.27
N SER A 96 -7.49 0.43 -10.21
CA SER A 96 -6.70 1.20 -11.16
C SER A 96 -7.57 1.81 -12.25
N LEU A 97 -7.42 3.12 -12.44
CA LEU A 97 -8.08 3.89 -13.48
C LEU A 97 -7.17 4.14 -14.69
N GLN A 98 -5.88 3.85 -14.55
CA GLN A 98 -4.87 4.01 -15.60
C GLN A 98 -4.06 2.72 -15.74
N LYS A 99 -3.33 2.62 -16.86
CA LYS A 99 -2.36 1.56 -17.07
C LYS A 99 -1.16 1.78 -16.16
N HIS A 100 -0.66 0.69 -15.60
CA HIS A 100 0.52 0.67 -14.75
C HIS A 100 1.54 -0.30 -15.36
N PRO A 101 2.35 0.15 -16.34
CA PRO A 101 3.35 -0.69 -17.01
C PRO A 101 4.32 -1.36 -16.02
N GLU A 102 4.57 -0.73 -14.87
CA GLU A 102 5.37 -1.28 -13.78
C GLU A 102 4.78 -2.59 -13.18
N LEU A 103 3.54 -2.93 -13.53
CA LEU A 103 2.84 -4.13 -13.12
C LEU A 103 2.72 -5.18 -14.23
N ASP A 104 3.37 -5.02 -15.39
CA ASP A 104 3.47 -6.01 -16.48
C ASP A 104 4.34 -7.22 -16.08
N GLN A 105 3.95 -7.85 -14.97
CA GLN A 105 4.54 -9.02 -14.35
C GLN A 105 3.42 -9.92 -13.84
N ASP A 106 3.77 -11.11 -13.37
CA ASP A 106 2.85 -11.98 -12.63
C ASP A 106 2.28 -11.23 -11.42
N LEU A 107 0.96 -11.02 -11.42
CA LEU A 107 0.25 -10.26 -10.39
C LEU A 107 0.40 -10.90 -9.00
N LEU A 108 0.64 -12.22 -8.92
CA LEU A 108 0.89 -12.91 -7.64
C LEU A 108 2.20 -12.43 -6.98
N LYS A 109 3.18 -11.98 -7.77
CA LYS A 109 4.46 -11.45 -7.24
C LYS A 109 4.31 -10.09 -6.55
N LEU A 110 3.15 -9.45 -6.66
CA LEU A 110 2.87 -8.17 -6.02
C LEU A 110 2.38 -8.33 -4.58
N VAL A 111 1.95 -9.53 -4.17
CA VAL A 111 1.50 -9.78 -2.80
C VAL A 111 2.64 -9.52 -1.80
N GLY A 112 2.34 -8.77 -0.74
CA GLY A 112 3.30 -8.33 0.28
C GLY A 112 4.14 -7.11 -0.13
N LYS A 113 4.15 -6.72 -1.41
CA LYS A 113 4.80 -5.48 -1.83
C LYS A 113 4.08 -4.26 -1.29
N LYS A 114 4.83 -3.18 -1.14
CA LYS A 114 4.34 -1.92 -0.58
C LYS A 114 4.15 -0.90 -1.69
N ILE A 115 3.07 -0.16 -1.60
CA ILE A 115 2.79 0.93 -2.52
C ILE A 115 2.57 2.23 -1.76
N LEU A 116 3.07 3.32 -2.32
CA LEU A 116 2.83 4.66 -1.81
C LEU A 116 1.78 5.33 -2.69
N ILE A 117 0.65 5.67 -2.07
CA ILE A 117 -0.45 6.40 -2.71
C ILE A 117 -0.26 7.91 -2.43
N PRO A 118 -0.25 8.77 -3.46
CA PRO A 118 -0.02 10.20 -3.28
C PRO A 118 -1.22 10.90 -2.61
N PRO A 119 -1.00 12.11 -2.05
CA PRO A 119 -2.11 12.96 -1.60
C PRO A 119 -2.98 13.38 -2.81
N GLY A 120 -4.27 13.58 -2.56
CA GLY A 120 -5.25 13.94 -3.58
C GLY A 120 -5.93 12.74 -4.26
N THR A 121 -5.48 11.49 -4.00
CA THR A 121 -6.17 10.29 -4.53
C THR A 121 -7.60 10.22 -4.01
N GLU A 122 -8.55 10.14 -4.93
CA GLU A 122 -9.98 10.12 -4.65
C GLU A 122 -10.41 8.81 -4.00
N ILE A 123 -11.39 8.89 -3.09
CA ILE A 123 -12.05 7.74 -2.48
C ILE A 123 -13.53 7.84 -2.81
N PHE A 124 -14.06 6.82 -3.48
CA PHE A 124 -15.46 6.74 -3.85
C PHE A 124 -16.08 5.47 -3.26
N ARG A 125 -17.15 5.62 -2.46
CA ARG A 125 -17.81 4.50 -1.77
C ARG A 125 -16.83 3.57 -1.03
N SER A 126 -15.86 4.17 -0.33
CA SER A 126 -14.81 3.45 0.41
C SER A 126 -13.82 2.65 -0.46
N ILE A 127 -13.79 2.89 -1.78
CA ILE A 127 -12.82 2.32 -2.71
C ILE A 127 -11.85 3.43 -3.12
N ILE A 128 -10.55 3.15 -3.08
CA ILE A 128 -9.52 4.09 -3.53
C ILE A 128 -9.42 4.05 -5.06
N MET A 129 -9.49 5.22 -5.70
CA MET A 129 -9.42 5.36 -7.15
C MET A 129 -7.98 5.66 -7.58
N LEU A 130 -7.24 4.62 -7.94
CA LEU A 130 -5.81 4.71 -8.26
C LEU A 130 -5.62 5.24 -9.69
N LYS A 131 -5.28 6.52 -9.80
CA LYS A 131 -4.76 7.10 -11.06
C LYS A 131 -3.24 6.95 -11.14
N GLN A 132 -2.56 7.14 -10.02
CA GLN A 132 -1.11 7.05 -9.88
C GLN A 132 -0.76 6.48 -8.49
N PHE A 133 0.33 5.73 -8.41
CA PHE A 133 0.97 5.29 -7.17
C PHE A 133 2.44 4.93 -7.47
N SER A 134 3.23 4.71 -6.42
CA SER A 134 4.60 4.21 -6.58
C SER A 134 4.72 2.83 -5.94
N LEU A 135 5.20 1.85 -6.70
CA LEU A 135 5.61 0.55 -6.14
C LEU A 135 6.97 0.71 -5.45
N ILE A 136 7.02 0.39 -4.17
CA ILE A 136 8.24 0.48 -3.36
C ILE A 136 8.98 -0.86 -3.49
N ASN A 137 10.11 -0.85 -4.19
CA ASN A 137 10.96 -2.01 -4.41
C ASN A 137 12.20 -2.00 -3.50
N ASP A 138 12.56 -0.85 -2.96
CA ASP A 138 13.68 -0.67 -2.02
C ASP A 138 13.22 0.23 -0.86
N TYR A 139 13.55 -0.15 0.38
CA TYR A 139 13.24 0.65 1.57
C TYR A 139 13.91 2.04 1.55
N ASN A 140 15.01 2.21 0.80
CA ASN A 140 15.65 3.51 0.59
C ASN A 140 14.72 4.52 -0.09
N GLN A 141 13.69 4.06 -0.82
CA GLN A 141 12.67 4.95 -1.40
C GLN A 141 11.73 5.56 -0.34
N LEU A 142 11.79 5.09 0.91
CA LEU A 142 11.04 5.61 2.06
C LEU A 142 11.91 6.49 2.99
N LEU A 143 13.22 6.59 2.73
CA LEU A 143 14.16 7.44 3.47
C LEU A 143 14.21 8.86 2.89
#